data_AF-A0A060YZP1-F1
#
_entry.id   AF-A0A060YZP1-F1
#
_cell.length_a   1.000
_cell.length_b   1.000
_cell.length_c   1.000
_cell.angle_alpha   90.00
_cell.angle_beta   90.00
_cell.angle_gamma   90.00
#
_symmetry.space_group_name_H-M   'P 1'
#
loop_
_entity.id
_entity.type
_entity.pdbx_description
1 polymer ?
#
loop_
_entity_poly.entity_id
_entity_poly.type
_entity_poly.pdbx_seq_one_letter_code
_entity_poly.pdbx_strand_id
1 'polypeptide(L)' 'MLEYHTGYTVKELTPLVKTLRTMLACPTDDKLTAVTTKYSHKVFFEVACIPLVAVQTLEDALIEQQVS' A
#
# COMPACT_ATOMS: atom_id res chain seq x y z
N MET A 1 -14.25 13.11 5.03
CA MET A 1 -13.55 14.37 4.70
C MET A 1 -12.53 14.18 3.59
N LEU A 2 -11.70 13.12 3.60
CA LEU A 2 -10.71 12.89 2.53
C LEU A 2 -11.34 12.77 1.14
N GLU A 3 -12.37 11.93 0.97
CA GLU A 3 -13.06 11.73 -0.31
C GLU A 3 -13.66 13.04 -0.87
N TYR A 4 -14.11 13.94 0.02
CA TYR A 4 -14.64 15.25 -0.37
C TYR A 4 -13.54 16.21 -0.88
N HIS A 5 -12.30 16.07 -0.39
CA HIS A 5 -11.17 16.90 -0.82
C HIS A 5 -10.37 16.30 -1.98
N THR A 6 -10.32 14.98 -2.09
CA THR A 6 -9.59 14.28 -3.15
C THR A 6 -10.47 13.95 -4.35
N GLY A 7 -11.79 13.91 -4.16
CA GLY A 7 -12.75 13.49 -5.18
C GLY A 7 -12.67 11.99 -5.53
N TYR A 8 -11.78 11.23 -4.88
CA TYR A 8 -11.61 9.80 -5.13
C TYR A 8 -12.39 8.98 -4.12
N THR A 9 -13.16 8.03 -4.63
CA THR A 9 -13.87 7.06 -3.79
C THR A 9 -12.96 5.87 -3.48
N VAL A 10 -13.11 5.23 -2.32
CA VAL A 10 -12.36 3.99 -1.98
C VAL A 10 -12.49 2.90 -3.07
N LYS A 11 -13.64 2.85 -3.76
CA LYS A 11 -13.90 1.91 -4.87
C LYS A 11 -12.95 2.12 -6.06
N GLU A 12 -12.60 3.36 -6.38
CA GLU A 12 -11.69 3.70 -7.48
C GLU A 12 -10.24 3.41 -7.12
N LEU A 13 -9.90 3.53 -5.83
CA LEU A 13 -8.57 3.23 -5.29
C LEU A 13 -8.32 1.73 -5.10
N THR A 14 -9.39 0.92 -5.03
CA THR A 14 -9.31 -0.54 -4.82
C THR A 14 -8.34 -1.24 -5.79
N PRO A 15 -8.43 -1.07 -7.12
CA PRO A 15 -7.47 -1.69 -8.05
C PRO A 15 -6.05 -1.16 -7.85
N LEU A 16 -5.88 0.13 -7.60
CA LEU A 16 -4.57 0.76 -7.37
C LEU A 16 -3.88 0.18 -6.13
N VAL A 17 -4.61 0.07 -5.03
CA VAL A 17 -4.11 -0.48 -3.76
C VAL A 17 -3.68 -1.94 -3.95
N LYS A 18 -4.45 -2.75 -4.70
CA LYS A 18 -4.05 -4.12 -5.05
C LYS A 18 -2.76 -4.14 -5.88
N THR A 19 -2.63 -3.29 -6.90
CA THR A 19 -1.41 -3.20 -7.72
C THR A 19 -0.18 -2.80 -6.92
N LEU A 20 -0.29 -1.77 -6.07
CA LEU A 20 0.82 -1.31 -5.22
C LEU A 20 1.28 -2.42 -4.27
N ARG A 21 0.34 -3.12 -3.67
CA ARG A 21 0.62 -4.23 -2.76
C ARG A 21 1.28 -5.40 -3.49
N THR A 22 0.85 -5.74 -4.70
CA THR A 22 1.53 -6.75 -5.54
C THR A 22 2.95 -6.30 -5.91
N MET A 23 3.16 -5.01 -6.21
CA MET A 23 4.49 -4.46 -6.49
C MET A 23 5.43 -4.59 -5.29
N LEU A 24 4.94 -4.37 -4.07
CA LEU A 24 5.70 -4.55 -2.82
C LEU A 24 5.94 -6.04 -2.48
N ALA A 25 5.07 -6.94 -2.91
CA ALA A 25 5.23 -8.39 -2.72
C ALA A 25 6.15 -9.04 -3.76
N CYS A 26 6.29 -8.42 -4.93
CA CYS A 26 7.18 -8.88 -6.00
C CYS A 26 8.65 -8.76 -5.54
N PRO A 27 9.52 -9.73 -5.86
CA PRO A 27 10.94 -9.63 -5.55
C PRO A 27 11.53 -8.29 -6.05
N THR A 28 12.31 -7.65 -5.18
CA THR A 28 12.91 -6.34 -5.39
C THR A 28 13.74 -6.32 -6.67
N ASP A 29 13.20 -5.67 -7.71
CA ASP A 29 13.98 -5.13 -8.82
C ASP A 29 15.06 -4.18 -8.26
N ASP A 30 16.23 -4.06 -8.90
CA ASP A 30 17.34 -3.23 -8.40
C ASP A 30 16.91 -1.79 -8.06
N LYS A 31 15.90 -1.26 -8.77
CA LYS A 31 15.31 0.05 -8.51
C LYS A 31 14.49 0.09 -7.21
N LEU A 32 13.77 -0.99 -6.90
CA LEU A 32 13.01 -1.14 -5.66
C LEU A 32 13.95 -1.33 -4.46
N THR A 33 15.09 -1.99 -4.65
CA THR A 33 16.12 -2.13 -3.60
C THR A 33 16.60 -0.77 -3.10
N ALA A 34 16.90 0.17 -4.00
CA ALA A 34 17.34 1.52 -3.62
C ALA A 34 16.27 2.27 -2.80
N VAL A 35 14.98 2.08 -3.14
CA VAL A 35 13.85 2.65 -2.41
C VAL A 35 13.75 2.02 -1.02
N THR A 36 13.75 0.68 -0.93
CA THR A 36 13.71 -0.05 0.35
C THR A 36 14.85 0.37 1.26
N THR A 37 16.09 0.40 0.76
CA THR A 37 17.26 0.82 1.56
C THR A 37 17.13 2.26 2.08
N LYS A 38 16.65 3.19 1.25
CA LYS A 38 16.45 4.58 1.67
C LYS A 38 15.41 4.67 2.81
N TYR A 39 14.29 3.99 2.67
CA TYR A 39 13.17 4.06 3.62
C TYR A 39 13.31 3.11 4.82
N SER A 40 14.29 2.19 4.80
CA SER A 40 14.74 1.44 5.97
C SER A 40 15.63 2.26 6.91
N HIS A 41 16.02 3.47 6.51
CA HIS A 41 16.86 4.32 7.35
C HIS A 41 16.05 5.00 8.45
N LYS A 42 16.64 5.17 9.64
CA LYS A 42 15.99 5.77 10.83
C LYS A 42 15.47 7.19 10.62
N VAL A 43 16.10 7.95 9.72
CA VAL A 43 15.63 9.31 9.34
C VAL A 43 14.24 9.27 8.70
N PHE A 44 13.88 8.14 8.07
CA PHE A 44 12.57 7.89 7.48
C PHE A 44 11.71 6.94 8.33
N PHE A 45 12.02 6.80 9.62
CA PHE A 45 11.26 5.96 10.55
C PHE A 45 11.20 4.48 10.17
N GLU A 46 12.14 4.00 9.36
CA GLU A 46 12.27 2.58 9.00
C GLU A 46 11.00 2.00 8.36
N VAL A 47 10.23 2.83 7.62
CA VAL A 47 8.92 2.45 7.07
C VAL A 47 8.99 1.27 6.09
N ALA A 48 10.13 1.03 5.45
CA ALA A 48 10.31 -0.14 4.59
C ALA A 48 10.50 -1.45 5.38
N CYS A 49 10.76 -1.39 6.68
CA CYS A 49 10.85 -2.56 7.56
C CYS A 49 9.49 -3.00 8.11
N ILE A 50 8.43 -2.23 7.85
CA ILE A 50 7.06 -2.57 8.27
C ILE A 50 6.61 -3.81 7.50
N PRO A 51 6.09 -4.85 8.18
CA PRO A 51 5.62 -6.06 7.50
C PRO A 51 4.50 -5.72 6.53
N LEU A 52 4.60 -6.24 5.31
CA LEU A 52 3.56 -6.06 4.29
C LEU A 52 2.26 -6.71 4.77
N VAL A 53 1.16 -5.94 4.73
CA VAL A 53 -0.19 -6.40 5.11
C VAL A 53 -0.52 -7.67 4.33
N ALA A 54 -1.18 -8.67 4.93
CA ALA A 54 -1.58 -9.92 4.25
C ALA A 54 -2.67 -9.71 3.20
N VAL A 55 -2.76 -10.56 2.16
CA VAL A 55 -3.69 -10.36 1.01
C VAL A 55 -5.11 -10.39 1.54
N GLN A 56 -5.38 -11.38 2.38
CA GLN A 56 -6.66 -11.56 3.03
C GLN A 56 -7.09 -10.32 3.82
N THR A 57 -6.23 -9.81 4.71
CA THR A 57 -6.54 -8.62 5.51
C THR A 57 -6.83 -7.39 4.66
N LEU A 58 -6.14 -7.24 3.52
CA LEU A 58 -6.42 -6.17 2.59
C LEU A 58 -7.77 -6.36 1.90
N GLU A 59 -8.08 -7.58 1.45
CA GLU A 59 -9.34 -7.87 0.77
C GLU A 59 -10.54 -7.72 1.70
N ASP A 60 -10.43 -8.19 2.95
CA ASP A 60 -11.48 -8.04 3.96
C ASP A 60 -11.78 -6.55 4.21
N ALA A 61 -10.74 -5.72 4.39
CA ALA A 61 -10.91 -4.28 4.57
C ALA A 61 -11.52 -3.59 3.34
N LEU A 62 -11.14 -4.01 2.12
CA LEU A 62 -11.71 -3.46 0.89
C LEU A 62 -13.18 -3.87 0.69
N ILE A 63 -13.57 -5.07 1.15
CA ILE A 63 -14.96 -5.54 1.14
C ILE A 63 -15.80 -4.74 2.15
N GLU A 64 -15.30 -4.54 3.37
CA GLU A 64 -15.98 -3.72 4.39
C GLU A 64 -16.25 -2.28 3.88
N GLN A 65 -15.33 -1.70 3.10
CA GLN A 65 -15.49 -0.37 2.51
C GLN A 65 -16.38 -0.33 1.26
N GLN A 66 -16.72 -1.48 0.64
CA GLN A 66 -17.66 -1.54 -0.48
C GLN A 66 -19.12 -1.66 -0.05
N VAL A 67 -19.37 -2.11 1.19
CA VAL A 67 -20.69 -2.39 1.76
C VAL A 67 -21.26 -1.22 2.57
N SER A 68 -20.46 -0.19 2.84
CA SER A 68 -20.91 1.09 3.43
C SER A 68 -21.26 2.15 2.39
#